data_AF-A0A0W8FWQ3-F1
#
_entry.id   AF-A0A0W8FWQ3-F1
#
_cell.length_a   1.000
_cell.length_b   1.000
_cell.length_c   1.000
_cell.angle_alpha   90.00
_cell.angle_beta   90.00
_cell.angle_gamma   90.00
#
_symmetry.space_group_name_H-M   'P 1'
#
loop_
_entity.id
_entity.type
_entity.pdbx_description
1 polymer ?
#
loop_
_entity_poly.entity_id
_entity_poly.type
_entity_poly.pdbx_seq_one_letter_code
_entity_poly.pdbx_strand_id
1 'polypeptide(L)'
;MRNSVITSSLLLFSCILFSQNLSWKDKASSIPIPIKWGNNLSGDFSFVNDWSYPEGVYKNEFGQISCDGLCPDEIEVVKDSTGRIYEDSLHAFYEFIDTTHQMHSIQCEAWCYEWGGTDFIEVFRKNENSVSCFTMTGINTHCSLNIEIIGDTCYVVINLKSIEQGGDVNFYCTSGYITINKKYWTEGIMKAEFSFNFEHIENPPKPIYWKGKIYAKIKTT
;
A
#
# COMPACT_ATOMS: atom_id res chain seq x y z
N MET A 1 43.78 -21.52 -14.55
CA MET A 1 43.02 -21.45 -13.28
C MET A 1 43.03 -20.02 -12.80
N ARG A 2 41.94 -19.29 -13.01
CA ARG A 2 41.78 -17.90 -12.57
C ARG A 2 40.43 -17.86 -11.87
N ASN A 3 40.47 -18.00 -10.55
CA ASN A 3 39.30 -17.96 -9.69
C ASN A 3 38.82 -16.51 -9.66
N SER A 4 37.77 -16.20 -10.42
CA SER A 4 37.02 -14.96 -10.24
C SER A 4 36.05 -15.20 -9.08
N VAL A 5 36.31 -14.51 -7.97
CA VAL A 5 35.42 -14.45 -6.82
C VAL A 5 34.17 -13.70 -7.27
N ILE A 6 33.06 -14.41 -7.41
CA ILE A 6 31.73 -13.80 -7.59
C ILE A 6 31.33 -13.28 -6.22
N THR A 7 31.47 -11.97 -6.01
CA THR A 7 30.84 -11.30 -4.88
C THR A 7 29.36 -11.16 -5.19
N SER A 8 28.57 -12.13 -4.73
CA SER A 8 27.12 -12.05 -4.70
C SER A 8 26.73 -10.97 -3.70
N SER A 9 26.51 -9.75 -4.18
CA SER A 9 25.89 -8.69 -3.40
C SER A 9 24.42 -9.06 -3.21
N LEU A 10 24.12 -9.85 -2.17
CA LEU A 10 22.76 -10.04 -1.68
C LEU A 10 22.25 -8.67 -1.20
N LEU A 11 21.59 -7.92 -2.08
CA LEU A 11 20.66 -6.88 -1.67
C LEU A 11 19.46 -7.59 -1.05
N LEU A 12 19.58 -7.92 0.24
CA LEU A 12 18.44 -8.20 1.09
C LEU A 12 17.60 -6.92 1.14
N PHE A 13 16.68 -6.79 0.19
CA PHE A 13 15.56 -5.87 0.31
C PHE A 13 14.69 -6.42 1.42
N SER A 14 15.05 -6.13 2.67
CA SER A 14 14.10 -6.18 3.75
C SER A 14 12.99 -5.21 3.32
N CYS A 15 11.86 -5.74 2.86
CA CYS A 15 10.59 -5.05 2.96
C CYS A 15 10.42 -4.80 4.45
N ILE A 16 10.98 -3.69 4.96
CA ILE A 16 10.78 -3.33 6.34
C ILE A 16 9.33 -2.87 6.40
N LEU A 17 8.45 -3.84 6.67
CA LEU A 17 7.15 -3.61 7.26
C LEU A 17 7.40 -3.02 8.65
N PHE A 18 7.96 -1.81 8.72
CA PHE A 18 7.84 -1.00 9.92
C PHE A 18 6.34 -0.76 10.03
N SER A 19 5.69 -1.41 11.01
CA SER A 19 4.35 -1.02 11.42
C SER A 19 4.43 0.48 11.72
N GLN A 20 3.87 1.31 10.83
CA GLN A 20 3.92 2.76 10.99
C GLN A 20 2.94 3.12 12.10
N ASN A 21 3.44 3.11 13.32
CA ASN A 21 2.68 3.51 14.48
C ASN A 21 2.57 5.02 14.46
N LEU A 22 1.34 5.53 14.35
CA LEU A 22 1.10 6.94 14.61
C LEU A 22 1.62 7.28 16.01
N SER A 23 2.50 8.28 16.06
CA SER A 23 3.03 8.76 17.33
C SER A 23 1.92 9.43 18.15
N TRP A 24 2.16 9.65 19.43
CA TRP A 24 1.21 10.41 20.26
C TRP A 24 0.99 11.83 19.71
N LYS A 25 2.05 12.46 19.18
CA LYS A 25 1.95 13.78 18.54
C LYS A 25 1.00 13.74 17.34
N ASP A 26 1.11 12.73 16.49
CA ASP A 26 0.26 12.57 15.31
C ASP A 26 -1.23 12.43 15.68
N LYS A 27 -1.52 11.64 16.72
CA LYS A 27 -2.88 11.45 17.25
C LYS A 27 -3.42 12.73 17.88
N ALA A 28 -2.57 13.50 18.58
CA ALA A 28 -2.96 14.76 19.20
C ALA A 28 -3.21 15.88 18.19
N SER A 29 -2.54 15.84 17.03
CA SER A 29 -2.69 16.82 15.95
C SER A 29 -3.88 16.54 15.02
N SER A 30 -4.35 15.29 14.96
CA SER A 30 -5.51 14.91 14.13
C SER A 30 -6.80 14.91 14.93
N ILE A 31 -7.91 15.26 14.31
CA ILE A 31 -9.19 15.10 14.97
C ILE A 31 -9.52 13.60 15.13
N PRO A 32 -10.05 13.18 16.30
CA PRO A 32 -10.56 11.83 16.46
C PRO A 32 -11.84 11.66 15.63
N ILE A 33 -11.92 10.58 14.85
CA ILE A 33 -13.11 10.24 14.07
C ILE A 33 -13.84 9.08 14.76
N PRO A 34 -15.08 9.27 15.24
CA PRO A 34 -15.90 8.19 15.77
C PRO A 34 -16.21 7.15 14.70
N ILE A 35 -16.06 5.87 15.04
CA ILE A 35 -16.38 4.76 14.14
C ILE A 35 -17.89 4.54 14.13
N LYS A 36 -18.48 4.53 12.93
CA LYS A 36 -19.84 4.04 12.74
C LYS A 36 -19.82 2.53 12.55
N TRP A 37 -20.25 1.78 13.56
CA TRP A 37 -20.39 0.34 13.44
C TRP A 37 -21.68 -0.03 12.71
N GLY A 38 -21.55 -0.66 11.54
CA GLY A 38 -22.68 -1.07 10.70
C GLY A 38 -22.76 -2.60 10.56
N ASN A 39 -23.97 -3.12 10.35
CA ASN A 39 -24.16 -4.55 10.04
C ASN A 39 -24.06 -4.85 8.53
N ASN A 40 -24.39 -3.87 7.69
CA ASN A 40 -24.29 -3.95 6.25
C ASN A 40 -23.58 -2.69 5.74
N LEU A 41 -22.51 -2.88 4.99
CA LEU A 41 -21.93 -1.83 4.17
C LEU A 41 -22.50 -2.01 2.76
N SER A 42 -23.37 -1.10 2.35
CA SER A 42 -23.88 -1.04 0.98
C SER A 42 -22.77 -0.53 0.06
N GLY A 43 -22.68 -1.10 -1.14
CA GLY A 43 -21.74 -0.65 -2.16
C GLY A 43 -20.96 -1.80 -2.77
N ASP A 44 -20.34 -1.51 -3.91
CA ASP A 44 -19.53 -2.48 -4.63
C ASP A 44 -18.16 -2.67 -3.95
N PHE A 45 -17.81 -3.93 -3.65
CA PHE A 45 -16.49 -4.37 -3.18
C PHE A 45 -15.91 -5.40 -4.17
N SER A 46 -16.32 -5.36 -5.44
CA SER A 46 -15.87 -6.28 -6.49
C SER A 46 -14.36 -6.29 -6.70
N PHE A 47 -13.67 -5.21 -6.35
CA PHE A 47 -12.21 -5.09 -6.40
C PHE A 47 -11.49 -6.23 -5.65
N VAL A 48 -12.15 -6.89 -4.68
CA VAL A 48 -11.57 -8.05 -3.99
C VAL A 48 -11.31 -9.26 -4.89
N ASN A 49 -11.87 -9.26 -6.10
CA ASN A 49 -11.63 -10.28 -7.12
C ASN A 49 -10.49 -9.89 -8.07
N ASP A 50 -9.96 -8.68 -7.94
CA ASP A 50 -8.84 -8.17 -8.72
C ASP A 50 -7.52 -8.46 -7.99
N TRP A 51 -6.45 -8.51 -8.79
CA TRP A 51 -5.10 -8.75 -8.31
C TRP A 51 -4.08 -8.06 -9.22
N SER A 52 -2.91 -7.77 -8.67
CA SER A 52 -1.74 -7.30 -9.42
C SER A 52 -0.56 -8.22 -9.16
N TYR A 53 0.43 -8.21 -10.05
CA TYR A 53 1.75 -8.74 -9.72
C TYR A 53 2.48 -7.82 -8.74
N PRO A 54 3.57 -8.30 -8.09
CA PRO A 54 4.44 -7.43 -7.31
C PRO A 54 4.94 -6.25 -8.14
N GLU A 55 5.26 -5.14 -7.46
CA GLU A 55 5.76 -3.93 -8.12
C GLU A 55 6.95 -4.23 -9.04
N GLY A 56 6.93 -3.69 -10.26
CA GLY A 56 7.92 -3.94 -11.29
C GLY A 56 7.63 -5.16 -12.17
N VAL A 57 6.74 -6.08 -11.78
CA VAL A 57 6.35 -7.25 -12.58
C VAL A 57 5.06 -6.98 -13.35
N TYR A 58 5.03 -7.29 -14.64
CA TYR A 58 3.90 -6.97 -15.52
C TYR A 58 3.82 -7.91 -16.73
N LYS A 59 2.69 -7.89 -17.44
CA LYS A 59 2.55 -8.60 -18.72
C LYS A 59 3.00 -7.67 -19.87
N ASN A 60 4.03 -8.06 -20.61
CA ASN A 60 4.52 -7.29 -21.75
C ASN A 60 3.59 -7.41 -22.98
N GLU A 61 3.90 -6.67 -24.05
CA GLU A 61 3.09 -6.66 -25.28
C GLU A 61 3.03 -8.03 -26.00
N PHE A 62 4.01 -8.90 -25.74
CA PHE A 62 4.07 -10.27 -26.26
C PHE A 62 3.27 -11.27 -25.41
N GLY A 63 2.68 -10.81 -24.31
CA GLY A 63 1.91 -11.62 -23.39
C GLY A 63 2.74 -12.44 -22.40
N GLN A 64 4.05 -12.20 -22.31
CA GLN A 64 4.95 -12.81 -21.35
C GLN A 64 4.95 -12.02 -20.04
N ILE A 65 5.23 -12.70 -18.91
CA ILE A 65 5.45 -11.99 -17.65
C ILE A 65 6.87 -11.43 -17.67
N SER A 66 6.99 -10.11 -17.64
CA SER A 66 8.24 -9.39 -17.62
C SER A 66 8.41 -8.69 -16.28
N CYS A 67 9.59 -8.13 -16.08
CA CYS A 67 9.93 -7.36 -14.92
C CYS A 67 10.79 -6.17 -15.37
N ASP A 68 10.58 -4.98 -14.78
CA ASP A 68 11.40 -3.77 -14.97
C ASP A 68 11.63 -3.03 -13.64
N GLY A 69 12.77 -2.35 -13.53
CA GLY A 69 13.17 -1.49 -12.41
C GLY A 69 13.58 -2.22 -11.12
N LEU A 70 12.78 -3.17 -10.64
CA LEU A 70 12.97 -3.87 -9.35
C LEU A 70 13.43 -5.34 -9.53
N CYS A 71 14.19 -5.61 -10.58
CA CYS A 71 14.46 -6.97 -11.05
C CYS A 71 15.98 -7.25 -11.06
N PRO A 72 16.40 -8.51 -10.98
CA PRO A 72 17.82 -8.87 -11.10
C PRO A 72 18.39 -8.46 -12.47
N ASP A 73 19.59 -7.89 -12.52
CA ASP A 73 20.22 -7.48 -13.78
C ASP A 73 20.38 -8.65 -14.77
N GLU A 74 20.49 -9.89 -14.25
CA GLU A 74 20.59 -11.12 -15.02
C GLU A 74 19.40 -11.38 -15.94
N ILE A 75 18.22 -10.82 -15.62
CA ILE A 75 17.03 -11.02 -16.45
C ILE A 75 17.03 -10.16 -17.72
N GLU A 76 17.90 -9.15 -17.82
CA GLU A 76 17.98 -8.27 -19.00
C GLU A 76 18.68 -8.96 -20.18
N VAL A 77 19.66 -9.83 -19.93
CA VAL A 77 20.44 -10.47 -21.02
C VAL A 77 19.65 -11.50 -21.81
N VAL A 78 18.51 -11.95 -21.27
CA VAL A 78 17.60 -12.91 -21.90
C VAL A 78 16.40 -12.25 -22.57
N LYS A 79 16.39 -10.92 -22.65
CA LYS A 79 15.45 -10.13 -23.45
C LYS A 79 16.12 -9.70 -24.76
N ASP A 80 15.33 -9.58 -25.83
CA ASP A 80 15.77 -8.94 -27.06
C ASP A 80 15.61 -7.40 -26.99
N SER A 81 16.01 -6.70 -28.05
CA SER A 81 15.93 -5.24 -28.10
C SER A 81 14.50 -4.67 -28.07
N THR A 82 13.48 -5.51 -28.24
CA THR A 82 12.07 -5.15 -28.14
C THR A 82 11.48 -5.44 -26.75
N GLY A 83 12.28 -6.04 -25.85
CA GLY A 83 11.83 -6.46 -24.52
C GLY A 83 11.12 -7.82 -24.53
N ARG A 84 11.17 -8.57 -25.64
CA ARG A 84 10.67 -9.95 -25.69
C ARG A 84 11.68 -10.88 -25.05
N ILE A 85 11.22 -11.76 -24.17
CA ILE A 85 12.05 -12.79 -23.57
C ILE A 85 12.23 -13.91 -24.60
N TYR A 86 13.46 -14.38 -24.80
CA TYR A 86 13.74 -15.49 -25.73
C TYR A 86 13.00 -16.76 -25.27
N GLU A 87 12.38 -17.47 -26.21
CA GLU A 87 11.53 -18.64 -25.92
C GLU A 87 12.27 -19.76 -25.17
N ASP A 88 13.54 -19.98 -25.50
CA ASP A 88 14.41 -20.96 -24.84
C ASP A 88 14.86 -20.55 -23.43
N SER A 89 14.62 -19.28 -23.07
CA SER A 89 15.04 -18.66 -21.82
C SER A 89 13.88 -18.34 -20.88
N LEU A 90 12.63 -18.47 -21.34
CA LEU A 90 11.42 -18.15 -20.57
C LEU A 90 11.33 -18.87 -19.22
N HIS A 91 11.64 -20.17 -19.20
CA HIS A 91 11.58 -20.94 -17.97
C HIS A 91 12.57 -20.40 -16.93
N ALA A 92 13.82 -20.17 -17.34
CA ALA A 92 14.85 -19.61 -16.47
C ALA A 92 14.46 -18.21 -16.01
N PHE A 93 13.88 -17.38 -16.89
CA PHE A 93 13.40 -16.05 -16.54
C PHE A 93 12.37 -16.09 -15.39
N TYR A 94 11.40 -17.00 -15.46
CA TYR A 94 10.37 -17.13 -14.43
C TYR A 94 10.87 -17.69 -13.09
N GLU A 95 12.06 -18.29 -13.04
CA GLU A 95 12.70 -18.67 -11.78
C GLU A 95 13.30 -17.47 -11.04
N PHE A 96 13.56 -16.35 -11.73
CA PHE A 96 14.14 -15.15 -11.14
C PHE A 96 13.12 -14.12 -10.65
N ILE A 97 11.87 -14.17 -11.13
CA ILE A 97 10.86 -13.17 -10.83
C ILE A 97 9.75 -13.72 -9.95
N ASP A 98 9.23 -12.89 -9.04
CA ASP A 98 8.05 -13.23 -8.25
C ASP A 98 6.79 -13.01 -9.08
N THR A 99 6.12 -14.11 -9.42
CA THR A 99 4.87 -14.11 -10.18
C THR A 99 3.64 -14.29 -9.30
N THR A 100 3.78 -14.15 -7.98
CA THR A 100 2.68 -14.31 -7.03
C THR A 100 1.63 -13.23 -7.22
N HIS A 101 0.37 -13.63 -7.44
CA HIS A 101 -0.73 -12.68 -7.51
C HIS A 101 -1.00 -12.07 -6.12
N GLN A 102 -0.97 -10.75 -6.05
CA GLN A 102 -1.30 -9.96 -4.87
C GLN A 102 -2.74 -9.47 -5.00
N MET A 103 -3.62 -10.01 -4.16
CA MET A 103 -5.04 -9.64 -4.16
C MET A 103 -5.22 -8.21 -3.67
N HIS A 104 -6.06 -7.44 -4.34
CA HIS A 104 -6.36 -6.07 -3.94
C HIS A 104 -7.08 -6.05 -2.58
N SER A 105 -6.81 -5.01 -1.79
CA SER A 105 -7.33 -4.88 -0.41
C SER A 105 -7.92 -3.50 -0.12
N ILE A 106 -7.72 -2.54 -1.03
CA ILE A 106 -8.35 -1.23 -1.00
C ILE A 106 -8.69 -0.78 -2.41
N GLN A 107 -9.82 -0.08 -2.54
CA GLN A 107 -10.12 0.76 -3.69
C GLN A 107 -10.30 2.19 -3.18
N CYS A 108 -9.51 3.14 -3.69
CA CYS A 108 -9.55 4.50 -3.18
C CYS A 108 -9.27 5.57 -4.24
N GLU A 109 -9.72 6.79 -3.92
CA GLU A 109 -9.42 8.02 -4.62
C GLU A 109 -8.83 8.98 -3.59
N ALA A 110 -7.70 9.59 -3.94
CA ALA A 110 -7.04 10.54 -3.07
C ALA A 110 -6.45 11.69 -3.88
N TRP A 111 -6.33 12.83 -3.22
CA TRP A 111 -5.45 13.90 -3.66
C TRP A 111 -4.52 14.25 -2.50
N CYS A 112 -3.23 13.97 -2.69
CA CYS A 112 -2.12 14.31 -1.82
C CYS A 112 -0.88 14.53 -2.73
N TYR A 113 0.15 15.18 -2.21
CA TYR A 113 1.45 15.24 -2.88
C TYR A 113 1.99 13.83 -3.09
N GLU A 114 2.60 13.60 -4.26
CA GLU A 114 3.24 12.34 -4.64
C GLU A 114 2.31 11.12 -4.49
N TRP A 115 1.06 11.28 -4.90
CA TRP A 115 0.06 10.22 -4.99
C TRP A 115 -0.07 9.70 -6.42
N GLY A 116 0.32 8.45 -6.66
CA GLY A 116 0.15 7.74 -7.94
C GLY A 116 -0.92 6.64 -7.91
N GLY A 117 -1.50 6.33 -6.74
CA GLY A 117 -2.43 5.23 -6.54
C GLY A 117 -1.86 4.06 -5.75
N THR A 118 -2.73 3.24 -5.17
CA THR A 118 -2.40 1.92 -4.62
C THR A 118 -3.68 1.09 -4.47
N ASP A 119 -3.56 -0.21 -4.71
CA ASP A 119 -4.64 -1.19 -4.50
C ASP A 119 -4.45 -1.97 -3.19
N PHE A 120 -3.42 -1.60 -2.41
CA PHE A 120 -2.98 -2.36 -1.25
C PHE A 120 -3.00 -1.56 0.06
N ILE A 121 -3.66 -2.13 1.06
CA ILE A 121 -3.64 -1.67 2.45
C ILE A 121 -3.32 -2.84 3.37
N GLU A 122 -2.41 -2.59 4.30
CA GLU A 122 -2.06 -3.54 5.34
C GLU A 122 -2.84 -3.25 6.62
N VAL A 123 -3.28 -4.30 7.31
CA VAL A 123 -4.07 -4.18 8.55
C VAL A 123 -3.54 -5.13 9.62
N PHE A 124 -3.09 -4.57 10.74
CA PHE A 124 -2.47 -5.31 11.84
C PHE A 124 -3.18 -5.05 13.17
N ARG A 125 -3.50 -6.13 13.89
CA ARG A 125 -3.91 -6.06 15.28
C ARG A 125 -2.68 -5.89 16.16
N LYS A 126 -2.63 -4.76 16.88
CA LYS A 126 -1.55 -4.40 17.79
C LYS A 126 -1.75 -5.01 19.18
N ASN A 127 -2.98 -4.94 19.67
CA ASN A 127 -3.42 -5.55 20.91
C ASN A 127 -4.95 -5.73 20.87
N GLU A 128 -5.56 -6.12 21.98
CA GLU A 128 -7.01 -6.35 22.08
C GLU A 128 -7.86 -5.14 21.67
N ASN A 129 -7.34 -3.93 21.90
CA ASN A 129 -8.09 -2.69 21.75
C ASN A 129 -7.60 -1.80 20.60
N SER A 130 -6.54 -2.20 19.88
CA SER A 130 -6.03 -1.40 18.76
C SER A 130 -5.64 -2.16 17.50
N VAL A 131 -5.95 -1.54 16.37
CA VAL A 131 -5.65 -2.01 15.02
C VAL A 131 -5.03 -0.86 14.23
N SER A 132 -3.97 -1.16 13.49
CA SER A 132 -3.26 -0.23 12.61
C SER A 132 -3.55 -0.60 11.18
N CYS A 133 -3.86 0.39 10.35
CA CYS A 133 -3.96 0.23 8.91
C CYS A 133 -3.03 1.22 8.21
N PHE A 134 -2.36 0.80 7.14
CA PHE A 134 -1.60 1.73 6.30
C PHE A 134 -1.61 1.31 4.83
N THR A 135 -1.76 2.27 3.92
CA THR A 135 -1.68 1.97 2.49
C THR A 135 -0.24 1.77 2.06
N MET A 136 -0.01 0.83 1.15
CA MET A 136 1.34 0.58 0.62
C MET A 136 1.76 1.72 -0.31
N THR A 137 3.01 2.13 -0.15
CA THR A 137 3.73 3.03 -1.06
C THR A 137 4.45 2.23 -2.14
N GLY A 138 4.90 2.91 -3.18
CA GLY A 138 5.68 2.33 -4.27
C GLY A 138 6.46 3.40 -5.03
N ILE A 139 6.96 3.04 -6.20
CA ILE A 139 7.74 3.90 -7.11
C ILE A 139 6.98 5.18 -7.48
N ASN A 140 5.66 5.10 -7.62
CA ASN A 140 4.81 6.22 -8.04
C ASN A 140 4.00 6.86 -6.91
N THR A 141 4.05 6.28 -5.70
CA THR A 141 3.23 6.71 -4.56
C THR A 141 4.09 6.77 -3.32
N HIS A 142 4.42 7.99 -2.89
CA HIS A 142 5.30 8.25 -1.75
C HIS A 142 4.55 8.71 -0.50
N CYS A 143 3.22 8.80 -0.56
CA CYS A 143 2.36 9.07 0.58
C CYS A 143 1.55 7.83 0.99
N SER A 144 1.34 7.69 2.30
CA SER A 144 0.59 6.58 2.89
C SER A 144 -0.52 7.09 3.82
N LEU A 145 -1.75 6.64 3.60
CA LEU A 145 -2.85 6.80 4.53
C LEU A 145 -2.65 5.86 5.71
N ASN A 146 -2.50 6.43 6.90
CA ASN A 146 -2.34 5.69 8.15
C ASN A 146 -3.58 5.88 9.03
N ILE A 147 -4.23 4.78 9.42
CA ILE A 147 -5.42 4.75 10.26
C ILE A 147 -5.09 3.95 11.52
N GLU A 148 -5.18 4.58 12.69
CA GLU A 148 -5.09 3.89 13.97
C GLU A 148 -6.47 3.82 14.61
N ILE A 149 -6.99 2.61 14.81
CA ILE A 149 -8.24 2.34 15.52
C ILE A 149 -7.92 2.03 16.98
N ILE A 150 -8.57 2.73 17.92
CA ILE A 150 -8.49 2.50 19.36
C ILE A 150 -9.91 2.51 19.93
N GLY A 151 -10.42 1.35 20.32
CA GLY A 151 -11.82 1.19 20.70
C GLY A 151 -12.76 1.61 19.56
N ASP A 152 -13.65 2.56 19.84
CA ASP A 152 -14.66 3.08 18.90
C ASP A 152 -14.24 4.37 18.17
N THR A 153 -12.94 4.70 18.21
CA THR A 153 -12.39 5.91 17.59
C THR A 153 -11.25 5.55 16.66
N CYS A 154 -11.10 6.26 15.54
CA CYS A 154 -9.88 6.22 14.75
C CYS A 154 -9.18 7.57 14.67
N TYR A 155 -7.85 7.51 14.51
CA TYR A 155 -6.95 8.63 14.26
C TYR A 155 -6.32 8.42 12.90
N VAL A 156 -6.32 9.46 12.08
CA VAL A 156 -5.96 9.33 10.66
C VAL A 156 -4.95 10.39 10.28
N VAL A 157 -3.87 9.97 9.62
CA VAL A 157 -2.80 10.85 9.13
C VAL A 157 -2.33 10.36 7.77
N ILE A 158 -1.98 11.27 6.87
CA ILE A 158 -1.20 10.92 5.68
C ILE A 158 0.28 11.19 5.98
N ASN A 159 1.11 10.16 5.82
CA ASN A 159 2.56 10.27 5.95
C ASN A 159 3.14 10.39 4.53
N LEU A 160 3.75 11.53 4.20
CA LEU A 160 4.50 11.73 2.96
C LEU A 160 5.99 11.50 3.23
N LYS A 161 6.58 10.61 2.43
CA LYS A 161 8.03 10.36 2.37
C LYS A 161 8.58 10.86 1.05
N SER A 162 8.79 12.17 0.97
CA SER A 162 9.05 12.84 -0.30
C SER A 162 10.38 12.43 -0.91
N ILE A 163 10.41 12.35 -2.24
CA ILE A 163 11.65 12.23 -3.00
C ILE A 163 12.49 13.53 -2.95
N GLU A 164 11.87 14.66 -2.64
CA GLU A 164 12.52 15.95 -2.48
C GLU A 164 13.12 16.09 -1.07
N GLN A 165 14.35 16.63 -1.00
CA GLN A 165 15.04 16.77 0.28
C GLN A 165 14.27 17.67 1.25
N GLY A 166 13.88 17.12 2.40
CA GLY A 166 13.14 17.85 3.44
C GLY A 166 11.63 17.95 3.19
N GLY A 167 11.10 17.25 2.18
CA GLY A 167 9.67 17.22 1.87
C GLY A 167 8.85 16.25 2.73
N ASP A 168 9.46 15.53 3.66
CA ASP A 168 8.77 14.64 4.60
C ASP A 168 7.77 15.42 5.46
N VAL A 169 6.47 15.09 5.31
CA VAL A 169 5.38 15.82 5.97
C VAL A 169 4.29 14.86 6.43
N ASN A 170 3.69 15.17 7.58
CA ASN A 170 2.44 14.56 8.03
C ASN A 170 1.27 15.53 7.79
N PHE A 171 0.24 15.06 7.08
CA PHE A 171 -1.02 15.79 6.94
C PHE A 171 -2.05 15.22 7.93
N TYR A 172 -2.56 16.07 8.81
CA TYR A 172 -3.44 15.67 9.89
C TYR A 172 -4.91 15.74 9.48
N CYS A 173 -5.70 14.74 9.90
CA CYS A 173 -7.12 14.69 9.57
C CYS A 173 -7.89 15.82 10.26
N THR A 174 -8.74 16.52 9.50
CA THR A 174 -9.56 17.65 9.96
C THR A 174 -11.06 17.34 9.97
N SER A 175 -11.51 16.38 9.17
CA SER A 175 -12.91 15.93 9.12
C SER A 175 -13.03 14.61 8.36
N GLY A 176 -14.16 13.93 8.50
CA GLY A 176 -14.45 12.74 7.72
C GLY A 176 -15.39 11.77 8.41
N TYR A 177 -15.43 10.55 7.89
CA TYR A 177 -16.13 9.43 8.48
C TYR A 177 -15.45 8.11 8.14
N ILE A 178 -15.71 7.12 8.98
CA ILE A 178 -15.48 5.71 8.68
C ILE A 178 -16.66 4.88 9.18
N THR A 179 -17.11 3.96 8.35
CA THR A 179 -18.09 2.94 8.74
C THR A 179 -17.43 1.57 8.62
N ILE A 180 -17.41 0.81 9.71
CA ILE A 180 -16.80 -0.53 9.76
C ILE A 180 -17.91 -1.57 9.92
N ASN A 181 -17.83 -2.64 9.13
CA ASN A 181 -18.76 -3.75 9.27
C ASN A 181 -18.46 -4.57 10.52
N LYS A 182 -19.39 -4.57 11.48
CA LYS A 182 -19.23 -5.23 12.79
C LYS A 182 -19.05 -6.75 12.67
N LYS A 183 -19.78 -7.41 11.77
CA LYS A 183 -19.68 -8.86 11.57
C LYS A 183 -18.30 -9.24 11.06
N TYR A 184 -17.85 -8.61 9.97
CA TYR A 184 -16.52 -8.89 9.40
C TYR A 184 -15.40 -8.55 10.38
N TRP A 185 -15.55 -7.47 11.15
CA TRP A 185 -14.59 -7.11 12.20
C TRP A 185 -14.40 -8.23 13.22
N THR A 186 -15.49 -8.84 13.69
CA THR A 186 -15.43 -9.99 14.63
C THR A 186 -14.81 -11.24 13.99
N GLU A 187 -14.92 -11.38 12.67
CA GLU A 187 -14.32 -12.47 11.89
C GLU A 187 -12.84 -12.19 11.51
N GLY A 188 -12.26 -11.08 11.99
CA GLY A 188 -10.87 -10.71 11.71
C GLY A 188 -10.66 -10.10 10.33
N ILE A 189 -11.68 -9.45 9.78
CA ILE A 189 -11.65 -8.78 8.47
C ILE A 189 -12.01 -7.30 8.66
N MET A 190 -11.11 -6.42 8.21
CA MET A 190 -11.39 -5.00 8.07
C MET A 190 -12.19 -4.79 6.78
N LYS A 191 -13.51 -4.74 6.90
CA LYS A 191 -14.42 -4.31 5.83
C LYS A 191 -14.97 -2.93 6.18
N ALA A 192 -14.55 -1.91 5.44
CA ALA A 192 -14.87 -0.52 5.78
C ALA A 192 -15.12 0.36 4.55
N GLU A 193 -15.88 1.43 4.73
CA GLU A 193 -16.02 2.56 3.81
C GLU A 193 -15.65 3.85 4.55
N PHE A 194 -14.90 4.73 3.91
CA PHE A 194 -14.37 5.92 4.54
C PHE A 194 -14.24 7.11 3.59
N SER A 195 -14.21 8.30 4.18
CA SER A 195 -13.82 9.54 3.51
C SER A 195 -13.24 10.49 4.53
N PHE A 196 -12.00 10.93 4.33
CA PHE A 196 -11.27 11.83 5.21
C PHE A 196 -10.78 13.05 4.45
N ASN A 197 -10.78 14.19 5.13
CA ASN A 197 -10.15 15.42 4.69
C ASN A 197 -9.01 15.77 5.63
N PHE A 198 -7.98 16.40 5.08
CA PHE A 198 -6.75 16.71 5.80
C PHE A 198 -6.43 18.19 5.68
N GLU A 199 -5.64 18.66 6.63
CA GLU A 199 -5.13 20.03 6.60
C GLU A 199 -4.20 20.23 5.40
N HIS A 200 -4.34 21.36 4.72
CA HIS A 200 -3.43 21.78 3.66
C HIS A 200 -2.93 23.19 3.94
N ILE A 201 -1.95 23.30 4.83
CA ILE A 201 -1.41 24.57 5.33
C ILE A 201 -0.90 25.46 4.19
N GLU A 202 -0.23 24.85 3.20
CA GLU A 202 0.42 25.57 2.11
C GLU A 202 -0.57 26.09 1.04
N ASN A 203 -1.71 25.41 0.86
CA ASN A 203 -2.73 25.82 -0.09
C ASN A 203 -4.15 25.42 0.40
N PRO A 204 -4.71 26.16 1.38
CA PRO A 204 -6.00 25.85 1.99
C PRO A 204 -7.18 25.73 1.00
N PRO A 205 -7.22 26.48 -0.13
CA PRO A 205 -8.27 26.30 -1.15
C PRO A 205 -8.30 24.94 -1.85
N LYS A 206 -7.21 24.15 -1.81
CA LYS A 206 -7.13 22.84 -2.47
C LYS A 206 -7.15 21.72 -1.42
N PRO A 207 -8.30 21.06 -1.17
CA PRO A 207 -8.40 20.12 -0.05
C PRO A 207 -7.59 18.85 -0.32
N ILE A 208 -6.74 18.45 0.64
CA ILE A 208 -6.15 17.10 0.70
C ILE A 208 -7.24 16.15 1.20
N TYR A 209 -7.45 15.04 0.49
CA TYR A 209 -8.49 14.08 0.84
C TYR A 209 -8.08 12.66 0.51
N TRP A 210 -8.72 11.71 1.18
CA TRP A 210 -8.64 10.29 0.89
C TRP A 210 -9.98 9.63 1.19
N LYS A 211 -10.56 8.96 0.19
CA LYS A 211 -11.83 8.26 0.32
C LYS A 211 -11.76 6.91 -0.37
N GLY A 212 -12.50 5.94 0.13
CA GLY A 212 -12.44 4.61 -0.44
C GLY A 212 -13.09 3.52 0.40
N LYS A 213 -12.78 2.29 0.03
CA LYS A 213 -13.28 1.06 0.62
C LYS A 213 -12.14 0.11 0.91
N ILE A 214 -12.18 -0.52 2.07
CA ILE A 214 -11.17 -1.48 2.52
C ILE A 214 -11.83 -2.85 2.64
N TYR A 215 -11.14 -3.88 2.16
CA TYR A 215 -11.44 -5.27 2.46
C TYR A 215 -10.11 -6.01 2.65
N ALA A 216 -9.70 -6.17 3.91
CA ALA A 216 -8.41 -6.74 4.26
C ALA A 216 -8.51 -7.65 5.48
N LYS A 217 -7.72 -8.72 5.51
CA LYS A 217 -7.57 -9.54 6.71
C LYS A 217 -6.79 -8.76 7.76
N ILE A 218 -7.28 -8.78 9.00
CA ILE A 218 -6.55 -8.26 10.16
C ILE A 218 -5.51 -9.30 10.55
N LYS A 219 -4.24 -8.99 10.28
CA LYS A 219 -3.09 -9.84 10.63
C LYS A 219 -2.73 -9.65 12.10
N THR A 220 -2.32 -10.70 12.79
CA THR A 220 -1.65 -10.61 14.09
C THR A 220 -0.16 -10.41 13.88
N THR A 221 0.42 -9.44 14.58
CA THR A 221 1.87 -9.32 14.77
C THR A 221 2.42 -10.47 15.61
#